data_AF-A0A5J4T1R3-F1
#
_entry.id   AF-A0A5J4T1R3-F1
#
_cell.length_a   1.000
_cell.length_b   1.000
_cell.length_c   1.000
_cell.angle_alpha   90.00
_cell.angle_beta   90.00
_cell.angle_gamma   90.00
#
_symmetry.space_group_name_H-M   'P 1'
#
loop_
_entity.id
_entity.type
_entity.pdbx_description
1 polymer ?
#
loop_
_entity_poly.entity_id
_entity_poly.type
_entity_poly.pdbx_seq_one_letter_code
_entity_poly.pdbx_strand_id
1 'polypeptide(L)'
;MNDLIQNYELILKELTKICSHIMSFKQIRQPKLSDLELVALNLTAEYMSYNSELHLFRAIKGTYLNAKIECSVYNKRRRKLFDYTEKIR
;
A
#
# COMPACT_ATOMS: atom_id res chain seq x y z
N MET A 1 -12.51 -12.14 8.42
CA MET A 1 -12.11 -10.82 7.91
C MET A 1 -10.78 -10.52 8.59
N ASN A 2 -9.71 -10.27 7.84
CA ASN A 2 -8.39 -10.08 8.45
C ASN A 2 -8.27 -8.64 8.95
N ASP A 3 -7.84 -8.41 10.19
CA ASP A 3 -7.76 -7.07 10.81
C ASP A 3 -6.96 -6.08 9.94
N LEU A 4 -5.94 -6.60 9.24
CA LEU A 4 -5.17 -5.85 8.27
C LEU A 4 -6.01 -5.27 7.13
N ILE A 5 -6.92 -6.07 6.56
CA ILE A 5 -7.72 -5.64 5.41
C ILE A 5 -8.72 -4.57 5.83
N GLN A 6 -9.31 -4.72 7.02
CA GLN A 6 -10.23 -3.72 7.55
C GLN A 6 -9.52 -2.38 7.81
N ASN A 7 -8.33 -2.41 8.44
CA ASN A 7 -7.53 -1.22 8.66
C ASN A 7 -7.08 -0.57 7.34
N TYR A 8 -6.67 -1.40 6.37
CA TYR A 8 -6.29 -0.96 5.04
C TYR A 8 -7.43 -0.23 4.32
N GLU A 9 -8.64 -0.79 4.33
CA GLU A 9 -9.81 -0.19 3.68
C GLU A 9 -10.21 1.13 4.34
N LEU A 10 -10.08 1.22 5.67
CA LEU A 10 -10.36 2.44 6.42
C LEU A 10 -9.33 3.53 6.08
N ILE A 11 -8.04 3.22 6.13
CA ILE A 11 -6.97 4.16 5.76
C ILE A 11 -7.11 4.60 4.30
N LEU A 12 -7.38 3.68 3.38
CA LEU A 12 -7.59 3.99 1.97
C LEU A 12 -8.75 4.96 1.76
N LYS A 13 -9.85 4.76 2.48
CA LYS A 13 -11.03 5.63 2.42
C LYS A 13 -10.71 7.05 2.86
N GLU A 14 -9.96 7.21 3.95
CA GLU A 14 -9.56 8.54 4.42
C GLU A 14 -8.54 9.20 3.48
N LEU A 15 -7.56 8.45 2.98
CA LEU A 15 -6.60 8.96 1.98
C LEU A 15 -7.30 9.43 0.70
N THR A 16 -8.35 8.75 0.27
CA THR A 16 -9.10 9.14 -0.95
C THR A 16 -9.79 10.49 -0.77
N LYS A 17 -10.16 10.88 0.45
CA LYS A 17 -10.77 12.19 0.74
C LYS A 17 -9.74 13.31 0.78
N ILE A 18 -8.54 13.01 1.28
CA ILE A 18 -7.48 14.00 1.50
C ILE A 18 -6.65 14.21 0.23
N CYS A 19 -6.34 13.14 -0.49
CA CYS A 19 -5.46 13.16 -1.63
C CYS A 19 -6.26 13.24 -2.93
N SER A 20 -6.29 14.42 -3.56
CA SER A 20 -6.94 14.65 -4.85
C SER A 20 -6.06 14.29 -6.06
N HIS A 21 -4.73 14.33 -5.91
CA HIS A 21 -3.81 14.02 -7.01
C HIS A 21 -2.53 13.35 -6.51
N ILE A 22 -2.39 12.05 -6.81
CA ILE A 22 -1.09 11.37 -6.74
C ILE A 22 -0.44 11.47 -8.12
N MET A 23 0.78 11.97 -8.14
CA MET A 23 1.64 11.86 -9.32
C MET A 23 1.90 10.37 -9.57
N SER A 24 1.16 9.80 -10.52
CA SER A 24 1.34 8.41 -10.92
C SER A 24 2.70 8.29 -11.61
N PHE A 25 3.55 7.38 -11.13
CA PHE A 25 4.82 7.14 -11.80
C PHE A 25 4.57 6.55 -13.18
N LYS A 26 5.32 7.01 -14.20
CA LYS A 26 5.26 6.42 -15.54
C LYS A 26 5.71 4.96 -15.46
N GLN A 27 4.80 4.03 -15.72
CA GLN A 27 5.05 2.58 -15.74
C GLN A 27 4.72 2.02 -17.12
N ILE A 28 5.52 1.04 -17.58
CA ILE A 28 5.29 0.39 -18.89
C ILE A 28 4.01 -0.45 -18.87
N ARG A 29 3.75 -1.14 -17.74
CA ARG A 29 2.54 -1.94 -17.54
C ARG A 29 1.64 -1.23 -16.53
N GLN A 30 0.34 -1.28 -16.76
CA GLN A 30 -0.63 -0.78 -15.79
C GLN A 30 -0.58 -1.64 -14.52
N PRO A 31 -0.35 -1.05 -13.34
CA PRO A 31 -0.33 -1.80 -12.10
C PRO A 31 -1.76 -2.18 -11.68
N LYS A 32 -1.93 -3.37 -11.09
CA LYS A 32 -3.21 -3.83 -10.50
C LYS A 32 -3.57 -3.11 -9.21
N LEU A 33 -2.60 -2.46 -8.59
CA LEU A 33 -2.72 -1.73 -7.33
C LEU A 33 -2.22 -0.32 -7.58
N SER A 34 -3.07 0.68 -7.40
CA SER A 34 -2.74 2.10 -7.62
C SER A 34 -1.68 2.60 -6.66
N ASP A 35 -1.08 3.75 -6.94
CA ASP A 35 -0.09 4.35 -6.03
C ASP A 35 -0.74 4.75 -4.69
N LEU A 36 -2.00 5.22 -4.69
CA LEU A 36 -2.78 5.49 -3.46
C LEU A 36 -2.98 4.23 -2.62
N GLU A 37 -3.43 3.13 -3.25
CA GLU A 37 -3.60 1.84 -2.58
C GLU A 37 -2.27 1.34 -1.98
N LEU A 38 -1.14 1.61 -2.65
CA LEU A 38 0.16 1.17 -2.15
C LEU A 38 0.59 1.97 -0.91
N VAL A 39 0.37 3.28 -0.93
CA VAL A 39 0.60 4.16 0.22
C VAL A 39 -0.29 3.75 1.39
N ALA A 40 -1.58 3.49 1.14
CA ALA A 40 -2.51 3.00 2.16
C ALA A 40 -2.01 1.70 2.79
N LEU A 41 -1.55 0.74 1.97
CA LEU A 41 -0.99 -0.51 2.46
C LEU A 41 0.27 -0.32 3.29
N ASN A 42 1.14 0.63 2.89
CA ASN A 42 2.35 0.95 3.65
C ASN A 42 2.03 1.59 5.02
N LEU A 43 1.12 2.57 5.06
CA LEU A 43 0.69 3.18 6.32
C LEU A 43 -0.01 2.17 7.24
N THR A 44 -0.79 1.25 6.67
CA THR A 44 -1.40 0.15 7.43
C THR A 44 -0.33 -0.76 8.01
N ALA A 45 0.72 -1.05 7.24
CA ALA A 45 1.82 -1.88 7.69
C ALA A 45 2.53 -1.25 8.90
N GLU A 46 2.77 0.06 8.84
CA GLU A 46 3.38 0.84 9.92
C GLU A 46 2.49 0.92 11.15
N TYR A 47 1.20 1.23 10.96
CA TYR A 47 0.21 1.29 12.03
C TYR A 47 0.12 -0.04 12.80
N MET A 48 0.18 -1.17 12.09
CA MET A 48 0.13 -2.50 12.68
C MET A 48 1.52 -3.04 13.09
N SER A 49 2.58 -2.22 13.06
CA SER A 49 3.95 -2.60 13.44
C SER A 49 4.53 -3.79 12.66
N TYR A 50 4.23 -3.90 11.37
CA TYR A 50 4.86 -4.87 10.48
C TYR A 50 6.27 -4.41 10.07
N ASN A 51 7.26 -4.79 10.88
CA ASN A 51 8.66 -4.37 10.73
C ASN A 51 9.41 -5.00 9.54
N SER A 52 8.78 -5.91 8.79
CA SER A 52 9.35 -6.46 7.56
C SER A 52 8.27 -6.74 6.53
N GLU A 53 8.64 -6.62 5.26
CA GLU A 53 7.70 -6.88 4.16
C GLU A 53 7.31 -8.34 4.12
N LEU A 54 8.23 -9.24 4.49
CA LEU A 54 7.91 -10.65 4.59
C LEU A 54 6.79 -10.91 5.61
N HIS A 55 6.79 -10.18 6.73
CA HIS A 55 5.71 -10.26 7.72
C HIS A 55 4.39 -9.70 7.17
N LEU A 56 4.43 -8.53 6.53
CA LEU A 56 3.27 -7.94 5.85
C LEU A 56 2.68 -8.91 4.80
N PHE A 57 3.51 -9.50 3.95
CA PHE A 57 3.07 -10.42 2.89
C PHE A 57 2.57 -11.77 3.43
N ARG A 58 3.01 -12.20 4.62
CA ARG A 58 2.38 -13.34 5.33
C ARG A 58 0.96 -13.00 5.77
N ALA A 59 0.73 -11.79 6.29
CA ALA A 59 -0.61 -11.33 6.68
C ALA A 59 -1.53 -11.09 5.47
N ILE A 60 -0.98 -10.65 4.35
CA ILE A 60 -1.73 -10.47 3.09
C ILE A 60 -2.07 -11.82 2.43
N LYS A 61 -1.33 -12.90 2.73
CA LYS A 61 -1.56 -14.22 2.11
C LYS A 61 -2.99 -14.70 2.35
N GLY A 62 -3.67 -15.15 1.30
CA GLY A 62 -5.07 -15.59 1.36
C GLY A 62 -6.10 -14.45 1.27
N THR A 63 -5.67 -13.19 1.13
CA THR A 63 -6.56 -12.05 0.86
C THR A 63 -6.52 -11.64 -0.62
N TYR A 64 -7.44 -10.76 -1.04
CA TYR A 64 -7.46 -10.23 -2.41
C TYR A 64 -6.20 -9.42 -2.76
N LEU A 65 -5.53 -8.81 -1.77
CA LEU A 65 -4.29 -8.06 -1.97
C LEU A 65 -3.14 -8.94 -2.46
N ASN A 66 -3.16 -10.24 -2.11
CA ASN A 66 -2.14 -11.21 -2.54
C ASN A 66 -2.09 -11.36 -4.08
N ALA A 67 -3.22 -11.18 -4.77
CA ALA A 67 -3.29 -11.26 -6.22
C ALA A 67 -3.00 -9.91 -6.92
N LYS A 68 -2.98 -8.81 -6.16
CA LYS A 68 -2.80 -7.45 -6.68
C LYS A 68 -1.33 -7.03 -6.76
N ILE A 69 -0.45 -7.51 -5.89
CA ILE A 69 0.94 -7.08 -5.87
C ILE A 69 1.89 -8.17 -5.37
N GLU A 70 3.08 -8.20 -5.96
CA GLU A 70 4.19 -9.06 -5.52
C GLU A 70 5.12 -8.29 -4.57
N CYS A 71 5.80 -9.01 -3.65
CA CYS A 71 6.67 -8.40 -2.64
C CYS A 71 7.83 -7.57 -3.23
N SER A 72 8.46 -8.05 -4.31
CA SER A 72 9.53 -7.33 -5.01
C SER A 72 9.03 -6.03 -5.64
N VAL A 73 7.84 -6.05 -6.26
CA VAL A 73 7.20 -4.90 -6.91
C VAL A 73 6.75 -3.89 -5.86
N TYR A 74 6.17 -4.36 -4.75
CA TYR A 74 5.82 -3.53 -3.60
C TYR A 74 7.04 -2.77 -3.08
N ASN A 75 8.15 -3.46 -2.82
CA ASN A 75 9.38 -2.85 -2.34
C ASN A 75 9.93 -1.77 -3.30
N LYS A 76 9.91 -2.06 -4.61
CA LYS A 76 10.38 -1.11 -5.62
C LYS A 76 9.53 0.15 -5.65
N ARG A 77 8.20 0.01 -5.57
CA ARG A 77 7.26 1.13 -5.63
C ARG A 77 7.20 1.91 -4.32
N ARG A 78 7.25 1.23 -3.17
CA ARG A 78 7.31 1.87 -1.84
C ARG A 78 8.48 2.84 -1.75
N ARG A 79 9.67 2.45 -2.20
CA ARG A 79 10.85 3.34 -2.23
C ARG A 79 10.65 4.58 -3.10
N LYS A 80 9.92 4.47 -4.22
CA LYS A 80 9.60 5.62 -5.07
C LYS A 80 8.55 6.54 -4.45
N LEU A 81 7.61 5.97 -3.70
CA LEU A 81 6.53 6.69 -3.03
C LEU A 81 6.92 7.20 -1.64
N PHE A 82 8.19 7.07 -1.23
CA PHE A 82 8.66 7.45 0.10
C PHE A 82 8.39 8.92 0.40
N ASP A 83 8.89 9.84 -0.43
CA ASP A 83 8.71 11.29 -0.22
C ASP A 83 7.24 11.72 -0.21
N TYR A 84 6.38 10.99 -0.93
CA TYR A 84 4.95 11.23 -0.93
C TYR A 84 4.29 10.72 0.36
N THR A 85 4.72 9.56 0.85
CA THR A 85 4.23 8.97 2.10
C THR A 85 4.63 9.82 3.30
N GLU A 86 5.84 10.37 3.31
CA GLU A 86 6.31 11.27 4.37
C GLU A 86 5.52 12.57 4.46
N LYS A 87 4.97 13.07 3.33
CA LYS A 87 4.11 14.26 3.33
C LYS A 87 2.71 14.01 3.90
N ILE A 88 2.30 12.75 3.98
CA ILE A 88 1.00 12.34 4.52
C ILE A 88 1.07 12.10 6.03
N ARG A 89 2.21 11.60 6.53
CA ARG A 89 2.47 11.44 7.96
C ARG A 89 2.46 12.77 8.69
#